data_AF-A0A3N9NLQ4-F1
#
_entry.id   AF-A0A3N9NLQ4-F1
#
_cell.length_a   1.000
_cell.length_b   1.000
_cell.length_c   1.000
_cell.angle_alpha   90.00
_cell.angle_beta   90.00
_cell.angle_gamma   90.00
#
_symmetry.space_group_name_H-M   'P 1'
#
loop_
_entity.id
_entity.type
_entity.pdbx_description
1 polymer ?
#
loop_
_entity_poly.entity_id
_entity_poly.type
_entity_poly.pdbx_seq_one_letter_code
_entity_poly.pdbx_strand_id
1 'polypeptide(L)'
;MEKYYYYSLDKLKQFEKAVFAGIGVPEDEAEICADVLNAADRRGIDSHGIGRLKPIYYDRIVAKVQNAVTQFEIERDIAATAVVNGNNGMGFVVAKKAMAMAIAKARTFGIGMVIAKNSTHYGIAAYYPLMAVDHNMIGLTGTNARPSTAPTWGVENMLGTNPLVFAVPTDEPFAFTNDYATSTAQRGKIEQYAREGKSMPPGWVIGRDGKTKTDPDKVLTALISDQAALTPLGGIGEELGGHKGYGYATVVELLSAGLQLGPFLKQLGGVVDGKKTPILLGHFFIAIDVAHFAEVDVVKKQMGDILRALRTSQKATGAERIYTHGEKEYLHSLEREKTGVPLPPVVCSQMSHMRDELDLDFEFEWDFAT
;
A
#
# COMPACT_ATOMS: atom_id res chain seq x y z
N MET A 1 22.97 -15.32 10.28
CA MET A 1 21.55 -15.35 9.90
C MET A 1 20.79 -14.49 10.88
N GLU A 2 19.98 -13.56 10.39
CA GLU A 2 19.15 -12.72 11.24
C GLU A 2 18.12 -13.61 11.96
N LYS A 3 17.96 -13.42 13.28
CA LYS A 3 17.02 -14.22 14.08
C LYS A 3 15.61 -13.70 13.80
N TYR A 4 14.76 -14.53 13.19
CA TYR A 4 13.34 -14.23 13.02
C TYR A 4 12.53 -14.97 14.08
N TYR A 5 11.50 -14.31 14.61
CA TYR A 5 10.46 -14.94 15.42
C TYR A 5 9.22 -15.11 14.55
N TYR A 6 8.52 -16.24 14.67
CA TYR A 6 7.30 -16.49 13.89
C TYR A 6 6.10 -16.28 14.78
N TYR A 7 5.20 -15.36 14.40
CA TYR A 7 4.05 -15.01 15.21
C TYR A 7 2.75 -15.26 14.44
N SER A 8 1.78 -15.92 15.06
CA SER A 8 0.52 -16.27 14.38
C SER A 8 -0.24 -15.03 13.92
N LEU A 9 -0.85 -15.07 12.73
CA LEU A 9 -1.65 -13.98 12.19
C LEU A 9 -2.76 -13.53 13.14
N ASP A 10 -3.46 -14.47 13.81
CA ASP A 10 -4.57 -14.13 14.71
C ASP A 10 -4.11 -13.37 15.95
N LYS A 11 -3.05 -13.85 16.64
CA LYS A 11 -2.47 -13.13 17.78
C LYS A 11 -1.90 -11.77 17.35
N LEU A 12 -1.30 -11.70 16.16
CA LEU A 12 -0.77 -10.45 15.62
C LEU A 12 -1.90 -9.43 15.44
N LYS A 13 -3.02 -9.85 14.85
CA LYS A 13 -4.21 -9.00 14.66
C LYS A 13 -4.80 -8.54 15.99
N GLN A 14 -4.86 -9.42 16.99
CA GLN A 14 -5.32 -9.08 18.34
C GLN A 14 -4.43 -8.01 18.98
N PHE A 15 -3.10 -8.16 18.87
CA PHE A 15 -2.15 -7.17 19.35
C PHE A 15 -2.29 -5.84 18.61
N GLU A 16 -2.34 -5.85 17.28
CA GLU A 16 -2.52 -4.64 16.45
C GLU A 16 -3.78 -3.87 16.86
N LYS A 17 -4.89 -4.60 17.05
CA LYS A 17 -6.15 -4.02 17.50
C LYS A 17 -6.04 -3.39 18.87
N ALA A 18 -5.46 -4.11 19.84
CA ALA A 18 -5.27 -3.61 21.20
C ALA A 18 -4.41 -2.34 21.24
N VAL A 19 -3.35 -2.27 20.41
CA VAL A 19 -2.52 -1.07 20.29
C VAL A 19 -3.32 0.10 19.70
N PHE A 20 -4.08 -0.11 18.62
CA PHE A 20 -4.92 0.94 18.04
C PHE A 20 -5.95 1.47 19.05
N ALA A 21 -6.63 0.58 19.78
CA ALA A 21 -7.55 0.96 20.83
C ALA A 21 -6.85 1.74 21.96
N GLY A 22 -5.67 1.27 22.39
CA GLY A 22 -4.86 1.91 23.43
C GLY A 22 -4.40 3.33 23.08
N ILE A 23 -4.21 3.65 21.80
CA ILE A 23 -3.91 5.02 21.32
C ILE A 23 -5.16 5.83 20.95
N GLY A 24 -6.35 5.36 21.32
CA GLY A 24 -7.61 6.11 21.23
C GLY A 24 -8.36 5.97 19.90
N VAL A 25 -8.03 4.98 19.06
CA VAL A 25 -8.85 4.62 17.90
C VAL A 25 -10.10 3.88 18.40
N PRO A 26 -11.32 4.23 17.95
CA PRO A 26 -12.53 3.51 18.34
C PRO A 26 -12.44 2.01 18.07
N GLU A 27 -13.07 1.17 18.90
CA GLU A 27 -12.92 -0.29 18.87
C GLU A 27 -13.26 -0.93 17.51
N ASP A 28 -14.31 -0.45 16.86
CA ASP A 28 -14.74 -0.88 15.53
C ASP A 28 -13.76 -0.42 14.42
N GLU A 29 -13.18 0.76 14.57
CA GLU A 29 -12.13 1.28 13.69
C GLU A 29 -10.80 0.57 13.91
N ALA A 30 -10.45 0.22 15.15
CA ALA A 30 -9.25 -0.52 15.50
C ALA A 30 -9.25 -1.93 14.88
N GLU A 31 -10.42 -2.60 14.85
CA GLU A 31 -10.61 -3.85 14.12
C GLU A 31 -10.31 -3.70 12.62
N ILE A 32 -10.79 -2.61 11.99
CA ILE A 32 -10.49 -2.31 10.58
C ILE A 32 -8.99 -2.10 10.38
N CYS A 33 -8.35 -1.32 11.24
CA CYS A 33 -6.93 -0.99 11.12
C CYS A 33 -6.05 -2.26 11.26
N ALA A 34 -6.34 -3.10 12.25
CA ALA A 34 -5.66 -4.38 12.45
C ALA A 34 -5.90 -5.33 11.26
N ASP A 35 -7.12 -5.41 10.73
CA ASP A 35 -7.42 -6.26 9.58
C ASP A 35 -6.62 -5.87 8.32
N VAL A 36 -6.43 -4.56 8.08
CA VAL A 36 -5.64 -4.09 6.92
C VAL A 36 -4.14 -4.38 7.10
N LEU A 37 -3.57 -4.17 8.28
CA LEU A 37 -2.16 -4.52 8.54
C LEU A 37 -1.95 -6.03 8.45
N ASN A 38 -2.81 -6.81 9.09
CA ASN A 38 -2.75 -8.26 9.05
C ASN A 38 -2.94 -8.83 7.63
N ALA A 39 -3.75 -8.19 6.79
CA ALA A 39 -3.89 -8.58 5.38
C ALA A 39 -2.60 -8.35 4.58
N ALA A 40 -1.83 -7.31 4.90
CA ALA A 40 -0.52 -7.08 4.30
C ALA A 40 0.45 -8.20 4.70
N ASP A 41 0.51 -8.50 5.99
CA ASP A 41 1.36 -9.57 6.51
C ASP A 41 0.90 -10.93 5.96
N ARG A 42 -0.39 -11.27 5.92
CA ARG A 42 -0.85 -12.54 5.33
C ARG A 42 -0.33 -12.71 3.90
N ARG A 43 -0.33 -11.64 3.10
CA ARG A 43 0.03 -11.65 1.67
C ARG A 43 1.53 -11.57 1.39
N GLY A 44 2.39 -11.52 2.40
CA GLY A 44 3.83 -11.36 2.17
C GLY A 44 4.28 -9.93 1.88
N ILE A 45 3.45 -8.93 2.15
CA ILE A 45 3.73 -7.51 1.89
C ILE A 45 4.22 -6.85 3.19
N ASP A 46 5.37 -7.32 3.68
CA ASP A 46 5.94 -6.93 4.98
C ASP A 46 6.22 -5.43 5.11
N SER A 47 6.35 -4.72 3.98
CA SER A 47 6.56 -3.28 3.97
C SER A 47 5.33 -2.46 4.42
N HIS A 48 4.16 -3.08 4.58
CA HIS A 48 2.90 -2.41 4.91
C HIS A 48 2.08 -3.09 6.03
N GLY A 49 2.59 -4.15 6.66
CA GLY A 49 1.97 -4.83 7.81
C GLY A 49 2.43 -4.29 9.17
N ILE A 50 2.56 -5.17 10.17
CA ILE A 50 2.90 -4.83 11.57
C ILE A 50 4.11 -3.89 11.70
N GLY A 51 5.12 -4.04 10.84
CA GLY A 51 6.30 -3.16 10.84
C GLY A 51 6.00 -1.68 10.57
N ARG A 52 4.78 -1.33 10.16
CA ARG A 52 4.29 0.04 10.04
C ARG A 52 3.47 0.53 11.22
N LEU A 53 2.96 -0.36 12.07
CA LEU A 53 2.11 0.00 13.21
C LEU A 53 2.74 1.12 14.05
N LYS A 54 3.97 0.90 14.52
CA LYS A 54 4.68 1.91 15.30
C LYS A 54 5.04 3.17 14.50
N PRO A 55 5.92 3.10 13.46
CA PRO A 55 6.51 4.30 12.86
C PRO A 55 5.53 5.14 12.01
N ILE A 56 4.45 4.55 11.51
CA ILE A 56 3.51 5.26 10.61
C ILE A 56 2.19 5.60 11.29
N TYR A 57 1.72 4.83 12.27
CA TYR A 57 0.42 5.09 12.90
C TYR A 57 0.55 5.53 14.35
N TYR A 58 1.12 4.68 15.23
CA TYR A 58 1.32 4.99 16.65
C TYR A 58 2.04 6.32 16.84
N ASP A 59 3.24 6.47 16.26
CA ASP A 59 4.07 7.66 16.45
C ASP A 59 3.40 8.93 15.88
N ARG A 60 2.56 8.80 14.84
CA ARG A 60 1.86 9.94 14.24
C ARG A 60 0.66 10.39 15.05
N ILE A 61 -0.08 9.45 15.63
CA ILE A 61 -1.20 9.73 16.54
C ILE A 61 -0.66 10.34 17.83
N VAL A 62 0.39 9.77 18.42
CA VAL A 62 1.06 10.32 19.60
C VAL A 62 1.60 11.73 19.33
N ALA A 63 2.19 11.96 18.15
CA ALA A 63 2.66 13.28 17.73
C ALA A 63 1.52 14.24 17.29
N LYS A 64 0.25 13.81 17.33
CA LYS A 64 -0.95 14.59 16.98
C LYS A 64 -0.93 15.14 15.54
N VAL A 65 -0.24 14.46 14.63
CA VAL A 65 -0.26 14.78 13.19
C VAL A 65 -1.26 13.91 12.41
N GLN A 66 -1.89 12.96 13.09
CA GLN A 66 -2.97 12.11 12.58
C GLN A 66 -4.01 11.93 13.69
N ASN A 67 -5.30 11.97 13.34
CA ASN A 67 -6.40 11.81 14.29
C ASN A 67 -6.71 10.33 14.50
N ALA A 68 -6.84 9.91 15.77
CA ALA A 68 -7.20 8.53 16.12
C ALA A 68 -8.66 8.22 15.80
N VAL A 69 -9.56 9.20 15.94
CA VAL A 69 -10.99 9.08 15.63
C VAL A 69 -11.23 9.57 14.20
N THR A 70 -11.81 8.72 13.35
CA THR A 70 -12.07 9.08 11.95
C THR A 70 -13.42 9.79 11.79
N GLN A 71 -13.39 11.07 11.44
CA GLN A 71 -14.59 11.80 11.05
C GLN A 71 -14.83 11.66 9.55
N PHE A 72 -15.65 10.67 9.17
CA PHE A 72 -15.99 10.39 7.77
C PHE A 72 -17.21 11.21 7.33
N GLU A 73 -16.99 12.18 6.44
CA GLU A 73 -18.03 13.08 5.93
C GLU A 73 -18.25 12.85 4.42
N ILE A 74 -19.51 12.82 4.00
CA ILE A 74 -19.88 12.77 2.58
C ILE A 74 -20.15 14.20 2.11
N GLU A 75 -19.22 14.77 1.33
CA GLU A 75 -19.34 16.14 0.83
C GLU A 75 -20.21 16.20 -0.43
N ARG A 76 -20.18 15.15 -1.26
CA ARG A 76 -21.00 15.03 -2.48
C ARG A 76 -21.38 13.58 -2.74
N ASP A 77 -22.62 13.35 -3.13
CA ASP A 77 -23.12 12.05 -3.57
C ASP A 77 -24.05 12.26 -4.78
N ILE A 78 -23.61 11.81 -5.96
CA ILE A 78 -24.36 11.97 -7.21
C ILE A 78 -24.26 10.66 -8.01
N ALA A 79 -25.36 9.91 -8.04
CA ALA A 79 -25.50 8.66 -8.79
C ALA A 79 -24.29 7.73 -8.58
N ALA A 80 -23.54 7.46 -9.66
CA ALA A 80 -22.37 6.58 -9.69
C ALA A 80 -21.12 7.17 -9.00
N THR A 81 -21.16 8.40 -8.47
CA THR A 81 -19.98 9.07 -7.91
C THR A 81 -20.21 9.64 -6.52
N ALA A 82 -19.14 9.76 -5.72
CA ALA A 82 -19.14 10.52 -4.47
C ALA A 82 -17.77 11.12 -4.14
N VAL A 83 -17.77 12.13 -3.28
CA VAL A 83 -16.58 12.72 -2.66
C VAL A 83 -16.77 12.68 -1.15
N VAL A 84 -15.78 12.12 -0.45
CA VAL A 84 -15.78 11.98 1.01
C VAL A 84 -14.54 12.62 1.62
N ASN A 85 -14.68 13.19 2.80
CA ASN A 85 -13.61 13.82 3.55
C ASN A 85 -13.28 12.99 4.79
N GLY A 86 -12.00 12.64 4.94
CA GLY A 86 -11.48 11.83 6.03
C GLY A 86 -11.03 12.64 7.25
N ASN A 87 -10.98 13.97 7.15
CA ASN A 87 -10.68 14.90 8.25
C ASN A 87 -9.43 14.49 9.07
N ASN A 88 -8.35 14.12 8.38
CA ASN A 88 -7.07 13.66 8.93
C ASN A 88 -7.18 12.39 9.82
N GLY A 89 -8.25 11.62 9.68
CA GLY A 89 -8.49 10.37 10.40
C GLY A 89 -7.71 9.17 9.85
N MET A 90 -8.11 7.96 10.26
CA MET A 90 -7.42 6.73 9.87
C MET A 90 -7.66 6.41 8.39
N GLY A 91 -6.59 6.41 7.59
CA GLY A 91 -6.65 6.14 6.16
C GLY A 91 -7.30 4.80 5.83
N PHE A 92 -7.07 3.78 6.66
CA PHE A 92 -7.72 2.46 6.57
C PHE A 92 -9.25 2.55 6.60
N VAL A 93 -9.78 3.30 7.57
CA VAL A 93 -11.22 3.43 7.80
C VAL A 93 -11.86 4.23 6.67
N VAL A 94 -11.23 5.34 6.29
CA VAL A 94 -11.68 6.18 5.17
C VAL A 94 -11.73 5.36 3.88
N ALA A 95 -10.67 4.62 3.58
CA ALA A 95 -10.56 3.83 2.36
C ALA A 95 -11.54 2.66 2.32
N LYS A 96 -11.71 1.93 3.43
CA LYS A 96 -12.71 0.85 3.54
C LYS A 96 -14.14 1.36 3.33
N LYS A 97 -14.51 2.46 4.00
CA LYS A 97 -15.84 3.08 3.85
C LYS A 97 -16.05 3.62 2.41
N ALA A 98 -15.03 4.22 1.80
CA ALA A 98 -15.10 4.74 0.45
C ALA A 98 -15.24 3.65 -0.63
N MET A 99 -14.48 2.56 -0.52
CA MET A 99 -14.62 1.42 -1.44
C MET A 99 -15.96 0.71 -1.26
N ALA A 100 -16.45 0.54 -0.03
CA ALA A 100 -17.78 -0.01 0.22
C ALA A 100 -18.89 0.83 -0.46
N MET A 101 -18.75 2.15 -0.43
CA MET A 101 -19.64 3.06 -1.15
C MET A 101 -19.51 2.94 -2.67
N ALA A 102 -18.29 2.79 -3.20
CA ALA A 102 -18.07 2.54 -4.63
C ALA A 102 -18.75 1.24 -5.08
N ILE A 103 -18.61 0.15 -4.31
CA ILE A 103 -19.27 -1.13 -4.56
C ILE A 103 -20.80 -0.98 -4.55
N ALA A 104 -21.36 -0.30 -3.54
CA ALA A 104 -22.81 -0.08 -3.46
C ALA A 104 -23.36 0.69 -4.68
N LYS A 105 -22.61 1.68 -5.17
CA LYS A 105 -22.95 2.45 -6.38
C LYS A 105 -22.83 1.60 -7.64
N ALA A 106 -21.77 0.81 -7.77
CA ALA A 106 -21.54 -0.08 -8.90
C ALA A 106 -22.67 -1.10 -9.08
N ARG A 107 -23.24 -1.63 -7.99
CA ARG A 107 -24.42 -2.52 -8.05
C ARG A 107 -25.62 -1.89 -8.77
N THR A 108 -25.76 -0.58 -8.66
CA THR A 108 -26.93 0.14 -9.20
C THR A 108 -26.67 0.70 -10.59
N PHE A 109 -25.45 1.20 -10.83
CA PHE A 109 -25.12 1.97 -12.04
C PHE A 109 -24.09 1.26 -12.95
N GLY A 110 -23.70 0.03 -12.64
CA GLY A 110 -22.63 -0.72 -13.30
C GLY A 110 -21.22 -0.27 -12.94
N ILE A 111 -21.06 0.98 -12.51
CA ILE A 111 -19.80 1.56 -12.02
C ILE A 111 -20.06 2.44 -10.80
N GLY A 112 -19.11 2.45 -9.88
CA GLY A 112 -19.09 3.37 -8.75
C GLY A 112 -17.70 3.95 -8.57
N MET A 113 -17.59 5.26 -8.38
CA MET A 113 -16.33 5.94 -8.13
C MET A 113 -16.42 6.87 -6.92
N VAL A 114 -15.53 6.68 -5.95
CA VAL A 114 -15.47 7.51 -4.74
C VAL A 114 -14.09 8.11 -4.60
N ILE A 115 -14.05 9.43 -4.43
CA ILE A 115 -12.83 10.17 -4.10
C ILE A 115 -12.80 10.42 -2.61
N ALA A 116 -11.69 10.07 -1.95
CA ALA A 116 -11.47 10.39 -0.55
C ALA A 116 -10.40 11.49 -0.43
N LYS A 117 -10.71 12.53 0.34
CA LYS A 117 -9.84 13.67 0.58
C LYS A 117 -9.44 13.80 2.04
N ASN A 118 -8.35 14.53 2.30
CA ASN A 118 -7.83 14.77 3.65
C ASN A 118 -7.72 13.49 4.49
N SER A 119 -7.32 12.40 3.85
CA SER A 119 -7.10 11.11 4.49
C SER A 119 -5.63 11.00 4.93
N THR A 120 -5.25 9.81 5.41
CA THR A 120 -3.87 9.48 5.75
C THR A 120 -3.44 8.18 5.05
N HIS A 121 -2.27 7.65 5.41
CA HIS A 121 -1.75 6.42 4.80
C HIS A 121 -2.72 5.24 5.01
N TYR A 122 -2.99 4.50 3.94
CA TYR A 122 -4.06 3.49 3.91
C TYR A 122 -3.55 2.04 3.83
N GLY A 123 -2.29 1.77 4.15
CA GLY A 123 -1.73 0.41 4.12
C GLY A 123 -1.55 -0.15 2.72
N ILE A 124 -1.78 -1.46 2.58
CA ILE A 124 -1.75 -2.15 1.29
C ILE A 124 -2.91 -1.72 0.42
N ALA A 125 -2.60 -1.27 -0.79
CA ALA A 125 -3.62 -0.81 -1.72
C ALA A 125 -4.51 -1.97 -2.19
N ALA A 126 -4.00 -3.20 -2.30
CA ALA A 126 -4.76 -4.39 -2.69
C ALA A 126 -6.00 -4.67 -1.82
N TYR A 127 -6.00 -4.28 -0.55
CA TYR A 127 -7.10 -4.57 0.37
C TYR A 127 -8.43 -4.06 -0.19
N TYR A 128 -8.45 -2.85 -0.76
CA TYR A 128 -9.69 -2.21 -1.19
C TYR A 128 -10.24 -2.80 -2.48
N PRO A 129 -9.48 -2.96 -3.58
CA PRO A 129 -9.98 -3.64 -4.77
C PRO A 129 -10.46 -5.08 -4.51
N LEU A 130 -9.82 -5.80 -3.57
CA LEU A 130 -10.26 -7.15 -3.19
C LEU A 130 -11.63 -7.15 -2.50
N MET A 131 -12.02 -6.09 -1.77
CA MET A 131 -13.39 -5.95 -1.29
C MET A 131 -14.42 -5.92 -2.43
N ALA A 132 -14.06 -5.36 -3.59
CA ALA A 132 -14.94 -5.36 -4.75
C ALA A 132 -15.03 -6.75 -5.39
N VAL A 133 -13.92 -7.48 -5.43
CA VAL A 133 -13.85 -8.87 -5.90
C VAL A 133 -14.79 -9.78 -5.11
N ASP A 134 -14.89 -9.60 -3.79
CA ASP A 134 -15.82 -10.37 -2.93
C ASP A 134 -17.30 -10.20 -3.33
N HIS A 135 -17.61 -9.21 -4.16
CA HIS A 135 -18.92 -8.95 -4.73
C HIS A 135 -18.99 -9.18 -6.24
N ASN A 136 -18.04 -9.96 -6.79
CA ASN A 136 -17.88 -10.21 -8.22
C ASN A 136 -17.67 -8.93 -9.04
N MET A 137 -17.04 -7.91 -8.45
CA MET A 137 -16.75 -6.65 -9.13
C MET A 137 -15.26 -6.51 -9.39
N ILE A 138 -14.90 -5.79 -10.45
CA ILE A 138 -13.54 -5.30 -10.64
C ILE A 138 -13.35 -4.13 -9.67
N GLY A 139 -12.26 -4.17 -8.90
CA GLY A 139 -11.85 -3.07 -8.04
C GLY A 139 -10.64 -2.35 -8.61
N LEU A 140 -10.57 -1.04 -8.42
CA LEU A 140 -9.42 -0.22 -8.74
C LEU A 140 -9.22 0.84 -7.65
N THR A 141 -7.97 1.08 -7.27
CA THR A 141 -7.62 2.15 -6.34
C THR A 141 -6.25 2.76 -6.64
N GLY A 142 -6.04 3.96 -6.12
CA GLY A 142 -4.72 4.54 -5.97
C GLY A 142 -4.72 5.63 -4.90
N THR A 143 -3.52 6.03 -4.49
CA THR A 143 -3.27 7.10 -3.52
C THR A 143 -2.09 7.94 -4.00
N ASN A 144 -2.13 9.24 -3.77
CA ASN A 144 -0.90 10.02 -3.79
C ASN A 144 -0.11 9.78 -2.49
N ALA A 145 1.16 10.18 -2.47
CA ALA A 145 2.00 10.03 -1.30
C ALA A 145 3.02 11.17 -1.20
N ARG A 146 3.78 11.19 -0.11
CA ARG A 146 4.88 12.13 0.06
C ARG A 146 5.87 12.03 -1.11
N PRO A 147 6.45 13.14 -1.57
CA PRO A 147 7.42 13.12 -2.66
C PRO A 147 8.59 12.17 -2.41
N SER A 148 8.84 11.29 -3.35
CA SER A 148 9.96 10.34 -3.36
C SER A 148 10.48 9.99 -4.74
N THR A 149 9.74 10.36 -5.80
CA THR A 149 9.98 9.94 -7.17
C THR A 149 10.16 11.17 -8.05
N ALA A 150 11.18 11.16 -8.89
CA ALA A 150 11.42 12.21 -9.88
C ALA A 150 10.56 12.02 -11.13
N PRO A 151 10.06 13.10 -11.74
CA PRO A 151 9.47 13.01 -13.08
C PRO A 151 10.56 12.65 -14.09
N THR A 152 10.18 12.18 -15.27
CA THR A 152 11.15 11.93 -16.35
C THR A 152 11.94 13.21 -16.66
N TRP A 153 13.27 13.08 -16.75
CA TRP A 153 14.23 14.19 -16.88
C TRP A 153 14.36 15.14 -15.68
N GLY A 154 13.58 14.90 -14.61
CA GLY A 154 13.79 15.55 -13.31
C GLY A 154 14.75 14.76 -12.43
N VAL A 155 15.26 15.44 -11.41
CA VAL A 155 16.16 14.86 -10.38
C VAL A 155 15.67 15.14 -8.95
N GLU A 156 14.51 15.77 -8.81
CA GLU A 156 13.93 16.13 -7.52
C GLU A 156 12.82 15.17 -7.13
N ASN A 157 12.64 14.98 -5.82
CA ASN A 157 11.44 14.33 -5.30
C ASN A 157 10.21 15.20 -5.57
N MET A 158 9.31 14.73 -6.45
CA MET A 158 8.08 15.45 -6.81
C MET A 158 6.84 14.61 -6.54
N LEU A 159 6.77 13.42 -7.14
CA LEU A 159 5.67 12.48 -7.01
C LEU A 159 5.93 11.52 -5.86
N GLY A 160 4.88 10.96 -5.26
CA GLY A 160 5.03 9.79 -4.39
C GLY A 160 5.37 8.52 -5.19
N THR A 161 5.34 7.37 -4.50
CA THR A 161 5.38 6.06 -5.17
C THR A 161 4.05 5.71 -5.84
N ASN A 162 2.98 6.45 -5.53
CA ASN A 162 1.70 6.52 -6.23
C ASN A 162 1.19 5.19 -6.83
N PRO A 163 0.86 4.19 -5.99
CA PRO A 163 0.42 2.89 -6.49
C PRO A 163 -0.86 2.99 -7.31
N LEU A 164 -0.95 2.16 -8.37
CA LEU A 164 -2.12 2.01 -9.23
C LEU A 164 -2.52 0.54 -9.26
N VAL A 165 -3.59 0.21 -8.53
CA VAL A 165 -3.90 -1.18 -8.18
C VAL A 165 -5.27 -1.58 -8.66
N PHE A 166 -5.33 -2.70 -9.37
CA PHE A 166 -6.54 -3.35 -9.82
C PHE A 166 -6.67 -4.71 -9.16
N ALA A 167 -7.90 -5.14 -8.92
CA ALA A 167 -8.23 -6.52 -8.66
C ALA A 167 -9.43 -6.98 -9.50
N VAL A 168 -9.36 -8.20 -10.03
CA VAL A 168 -10.36 -8.75 -10.96
C VAL A 168 -10.77 -10.14 -10.48
N PRO A 169 -12.07 -10.46 -10.39
CA PRO A 169 -12.52 -11.79 -10.01
C PRO A 169 -12.20 -12.81 -11.12
N THR A 170 -11.79 -14.01 -10.71
CA THR A 170 -11.42 -15.12 -11.59
C THR A 170 -12.14 -16.41 -11.15
N ASP A 171 -12.03 -17.48 -11.93
CA ASP A 171 -12.42 -18.84 -11.52
C ASP A 171 -11.30 -19.59 -10.79
N GLU A 172 -10.23 -18.92 -10.40
CA GLU A 172 -9.08 -19.49 -9.69
C GLU A 172 -9.21 -19.29 -8.17
N PRO A 173 -8.41 -19.96 -7.33
CA PRO A 173 -8.43 -19.76 -5.88
C PRO A 173 -8.01 -18.35 -5.42
N PHE A 174 -7.55 -17.50 -6.34
CA PHE A 174 -7.13 -16.14 -6.08
C PHE A 174 -7.52 -15.22 -7.24
N ALA A 175 -7.80 -13.96 -6.92
CA ALA A 175 -8.05 -12.92 -7.91
C ALA A 175 -6.76 -12.44 -8.56
N PHE A 176 -6.84 -11.97 -9.81
CA PHE A 176 -5.77 -11.14 -10.34
C PHE A 176 -5.67 -9.88 -9.46
N THR A 177 -4.47 -9.52 -8.98
CA THR A 177 -4.28 -8.31 -8.16
C THR A 177 -2.90 -7.72 -8.36
N ASN A 178 -2.79 -6.58 -9.04
CA ASN A 178 -1.52 -5.93 -9.34
C ASN A 178 -1.20 -4.82 -8.31
N ASP A 179 -0.73 -5.21 -7.12
CA ASP A 179 -0.36 -4.26 -6.07
C ASP A 179 1.11 -3.84 -6.18
N TYR A 180 1.36 -2.75 -6.89
CA TYR A 180 2.69 -2.17 -7.01
C TYR A 180 2.68 -0.65 -7.12
N ALA A 181 3.79 -0.05 -6.69
CA ALA A 181 4.11 1.34 -6.92
C ALA A 181 4.32 1.63 -8.42
N THR A 182 4.17 2.90 -8.82
CA THR A 182 4.55 3.40 -10.14
C THR A 182 6.03 3.80 -10.23
N SER A 183 6.80 3.61 -9.15
CA SER A 183 8.26 3.72 -9.13
C SER A 183 8.93 2.36 -9.42
N THR A 184 10.17 2.36 -9.92
CA THR A 184 10.94 1.13 -10.18
C THR A 184 11.19 0.29 -8.93
N ALA A 185 11.33 0.97 -7.79
CA ALA A 185 11.60 0.38 -6.49
C ALA A 185 10.92 1.20 -5.39
N GLN A 186 10.94 0.64 -4.18
CA GLN A 186 10.50 1.29 -2.95
C GLN A 186 11.65 1.30 -1.93
N ARG A 187 11.63 2.27 -1.01
CA ARG A 187 12.66 2.43 0.03
C ARG A 187 12.96 1.13 0.79
N GLY A 188 11.93 0.36 1.16
CA GLY A 188 12.12 -0.92 1.86
C GLY A 188 12.96 -1.95 1.07
N LYS A 189 12.89 -1.92 -0.27
CA LYS A 189 13.72 -2.79 -1.12
C LYS A 189 15.18 -2.35 -1.12
N ILE A 190 15.43 -1.04 -1.04
CA ILE A 190 16.78 -0.47 -0.90
C ILE A 190 17.37 -0.87 0.46
N GLU A 191 16.58 -0.76 1.54
CA GLU A 191 16.96 -1.21 2.89
C GLU A 191 17.29 -2.71 2.91
N GLN A 192 16.55 -3.54 2.16
CA GLN A 192 16.89 -4.96 1.99
C GLN A 192 18.26 -5.15 1.31
N TYR A 193 18.55 -4.42 0.23
CA TYR A 193 19.84 -4.51 -0.46
C TYR A 193 21.01 -4.09 0.44
N ALA A 194 20.82 -3.04 1.26
CA ALA A 194 21.80 -2.64 2.27
C ALA A 194 22.07 -3.78 3.27
N ARG A 195 21.01 -4.37 3.85
CA ARG A 195 21.13 -5.51 4.78
C ARG A 195 21.84 -6.72 4.17
N GLU A 196 21.59 -6.98 2.89
CA GLU A 196 22.22 -8.08 2.16
C GLU A 196 23.63 -7.76 1.65
N GLY A 197 24.13 -6.53 1.83
CA GLY A 197 25.42 -6.08 1.30
C GLY A 197 25.49 -6.10 -0.23
N LYS A 198 24.35 -5.96 -0.92
CA LYS A 198 24.25 -6.01 -2.38
C LYS A 198 24.16 -4.62 -2.99
N SER A 199 24.85 -4.40 -4.10
CA SER A 199 24.62 -3.23 -4.96
C SER A 199 23.24 -3.30 -5.59
N MET A 200 22.56 -2.15 -5.65
CA MET A 200 21.27 -2.03 -6.33
C MET A 200 21.43 -2.04 -7.85
N PRO A 201 20.41 -2.50 -8.60
CA PRO A 201 20.37 -2.34 -10.04
C PRO A 201 20.46 -0.86 -10.45
N PRO A 202 21.17 -0.53 -11.55
CA PRO A 202 21.14 0.82 -12.10
C PRO A 202 19.73 1.20 -12.53
N GLY A 203 19.42 2.49 -12.43
CA GLY A 203 18.14 3.05 -12.84
C GLY A 203 17.06 3.06 -11.76
N TRP A 204 17.29 2.49 -10.56
CA TRP A 204 16.32 2.57 -9.45
C TRP A 204 16.27 3.95 -8.79
N VAL A 205 17.42 4.62 -8.71
CA VAL A 205 17.59 5.89 -8.02
C VAL A 205 18.44 6.82 -8.87
N ILE A 206 18.02 8.07 -8.97
CA ILE A 206 18.73 9.15 -9.66
C ILE A 206 19.28 10.15 -8.64
N GLY A 207 20.54 10.56 -8.84
CA GLY A 207 21.15 11.66 -8.10
C GLY A 207 20.84 13.03 -8.70
N ARG A 208 21.14 14.09 -7.95
CA ARG A 208 21.05 15.48 -8.45
C ARG A 208 21.92 15.77 -9.69
N ASP A 209 22.92 14.95 -9.94
CA ASP A 209 23.78 14.99 -11.14
C ASP A 209 23.14 14.31 -12.37
N GLY A 210 21.91 13.80 -12.25
CA GLY A 210 21.21 13.07 -13.31
C GLY A 210 21.69 11.64 -13.52
N LYS A 211 22.62 11.14 -12.69
CA LYS A 211 23.20 9.80 -12.83
C LYS A 211 22.57 8.81 -11.85
N THR A 212 22.59 7.53 -12.23
CA THR A 212 22.13 6.45 -11.36
C THR A 212 22.99 6.35 -10.09
N LYS A 213 22.37 6.02 -8.96
CA LYS A 213 23.07 5.61 -7.74
C LYS A 213 22.75 4.15 -7.42
N THR A 214 23.76 3.36 -7.07
CA THR A 214 23.64 1.90 -6.87
C THR A 214 24.12 1.41 -5.50
N ASP A 215 24.84 2.23 -4.74
CA ASP A 215 25.26 1.94 -3.37
C ASP A 215 24.07 2.18 -2.42
N PRO A 216 23.49 1.14 -1.79
CA PRO A 216 22.25 1.27 -1.03
C PRO A 216 22.41 2.13 0.23
N ASP A 217 23.53 2.06 0.94
CA ASP A 217 23.76 2.85 2.16
C ASP A 217 23.88 4.35 1.86
N LYS A 218 24.64 4.70 0.81
CA LYS A 218 24.73 6.08 0.34
C LYS A 218 23.39 6.59 -0.18
N VAL A 219 22.61 5.73 -0.83
CA VAL A 219 21.29 6.09 -1.34
C VAL A 219 20.30 6.34 -0.22
N LEU A 220 20.25 5.51 0.82
CA LEU A 220 19.36 5.73 1.96
C LEU A 220 19.63 7.07 2.64
N THR A 221 20.91 7.42 2.79
CA THR A 221 21.33 8.73 3.30
C THR A 221 20.90 9.86 2.35
N ALA A 222 21.13 9.71 1.05
CA ALA A 222 20.79 10.71 0.04
C ALA A 222 19.28 10.93 -0.13
N LEU A 223 18.45 9.90 0.05
CA LEU A 223 16.99 10.02 0.02
C LEU A 223 16.47 10.83 1.22
N ILE A 224 17.13 10.75 2.38
CA ILE A 224 16.76 11.52 3.58
C ILE A 224 17.18 12.99 3.43
N SER A 225 18.34 13.26 2.83
CA SER A 225 18.89 14.61 2.63
C SER A 225 18.45 15.29 1.33
N ASP A 226 17.43 14.74 0.65
CA ASP A 226 16.89 15.23 -0.61
C ASP A 226 17.96 15.34 -1.74
N GLN A 227 19.02 14.53 -1.69
CA GLN A 227 20.10 14.47 -2.69
C GLN A 227 19.90 13.35 -3.75
N ALA A 228 18.82 12.59 -3.63
CA ALA A 228 18.43 11.57 -4.58
C ALA A 228 16.91 11.40 -4.61
N ALA A 229 16.42 10.80 -5.69
CA ALA A 229 15.02 10.44 -5.87
C ALA A 229 14.89 9.05 -6.48
N LEU A 230 13.79 8.36 -6.17
CA LEU A 230 13.38 7.15 -6.90
C LEU A 230 13.06 7.51 -8.35
N THR A 231 13.18 6.53 -9.24
CA THR A 231 12.77 6.68 -10.64
C THR A 231 11.39 6.07 -10.89
N PRO A 232 10.63 6.58 -11.86
CA PRO A 232 9.38 5.96 -12.31
C PRO A 232 9.63 4.60 -12.97
N LEU A 233 8.64 3.71 -12.98
CA LEU A 233 8.69 2.45 -13.71
C LEU A 233 9.20 2.66 -15.15
N GLY A 234 10.23 1.91 -15.54
CA GLY A 234 10.97 2.14 -16.78
C GLY A 234 12.25 2.97 -16.60
N GLY A 235 12.60 3.38 -15.38
CA GLY A 235 13.91 3.92 -15.03
C GLY A 235 14.13 5.39 -15.39
N ILE A 236 15.40 5.75 -15.59
CA ILE A 236 15.82 7.11 -15.92
C ILE A 236 15.53 7.40 -17.40
N GLY A 237 14.93 8.55 -17.68
CA GLY A 237 14.70 9.01 -19.05
C GLY A 237 13.66 8.17 -19.80
N GLU A 238 13.84 8.06 -21.11
CA GLU A 238 12.84 7.47 -22.01
C GLU A 238 13.21 6.10 -22.57
N GLU A 239 14.50 5.78 -22.63
CA GLU A 239 15.04 4.60 -23.32
C GLU A 239 14.44 3.28 -22.81
N LEU A 240 14.34 3.13 -21.50
CA LEU A 240 13.72 1.96 -20.85
C LEU A 240 12.25 2.18 -20.50
N GLY A 241 11.65 3.27 -20.98
CA GLY A 241 10.23 3.59 -20.79
C GLY A 241 9.88 4.35 -19.52
N GLY A 242 10.82 5.05 -18.87
CA GLY A 242 10.57 5.81 -17.64
C GLY A 242 9.43 6.84 -17.76
N HIS A 243 9.23 7.43 -18.94
CA HIS A 243 8.08 8.31 -19.24
C HIS A 243 6.72 7.61 -19.07
N LYS A 244 6.63 6.29 -19.25
CA LYS A 244 5.39 5.52 -19.06
C LYS A 244 5.07 5.38 -17.58
N GLY A 245 6.05 5.00 -16.76
CA GLY A 245 5.88 4.97 -15.30
C GLY A 245 5.56 6.34 -14.73
N TYR A 246 6.20 7.39 -15.23
CA TYR A 246 5.89 8.77 -14.86
C TYR A 246 4.45 9.14 -15.23
N GLY A 247 3.99 8.76 -16.43
CA GLY A 247 2.60 8.92 -16.84
C GLY A 247 1.62 8.25 -15.88
N TYR A 248 1.85 6.99 -15.52
CA TYR A 248 0.99 6.29 -14.54
C TYR A 248 1.01 6.95 -13.16
N ALA A 249 2.17 7.36 -12.65
CA ALA A 249 2.30 8.05 -11.38
C ALA A 249 1.50 9.38 -11.38
N THR A 250 1.52 10.07 -12.52
CA THR A 250 0.77 11.33 -12.73
C THR A 250 -0.73 11.09 -12.80
N VAL A 251 -1.20 10.02 -13.47
CA VAL A 251 -2.62 9.64 -13.46
C VAL A 251 -3.11 9.41 -12.03
N VAL A 252 -2.34 8.68 -11.22
CA VAL A 252 -2.67 8.48 -9.81
C VAL A 252 -2.70 9.80 -9.05
N GLU A 253 -1.72 10.68 -9.25
CA GLU A 253 -1.70 12.01 -8.62
C GLU A 253 -2.93 12.85 -9.00
N LEU A 254 -3.31 12.87 -10.27
CA LEU A 254 -4.46 13.64 -10.77
C LEU A 254 -5.79 13.12 -10.21
N LEU A 255 -5.98 11.81 -10.17
CA LEU A 255 -7.19 11.21 -9.60
C LEU A 255 -7.23 11.35 -8.08
N SER A 256 -6.07 11.25 -7.43
CA SER A 256 -5.94 11.30 -5.97
C SER A 256 -5.92 12.71 -5.42
N ALA A 257 -5.49 13.73 -6.18
CA ALA A 257 -5.33 15.12 -5.72
C ALA A 257 -6.17 16.12 -6.51
N GLY A 258 -6.19 15.98 -7.84
CA GLY A 258 -6.92 16.87 -8.73
C GLY A 258 -8.43 16.80 -8.51
N LEU A 259 -9.00 15.59 -8.41
CA LEU A 259 -10.44 15.41 -8.20
C LEU A 259 -10.91 15.73 -6.78
N GLN A 260 -10.04 15.63 -5.76
CA GLN A 260 -10.37 16.03 -4.39
C GLN A 260 -10.19 17.53 -4.12
N LEU A 261 -9.52 18.27 -5.01
CA LEU A 261 -9.08 19.66 -4.80
C LEU A 261 -8.23 19.81 -3.51
N GLY A 262 -7.32 18.85 -3.29
CA GLY A 262 -6.53 18.72 -2.07
C GLY A 262 -5.03 18.89 -2.30
N PRO A 263 -4.20 18.70 -1.26
CA PRO A 263 -2.75 18.84 -1.36
C PRO A 263 -2.13 17.86 -2.36
N PHE A 264 -1.12 18.33 -3.09
CA PHE A 264 -0.42 17.56 -4.13
C PHE A 264 1.09 17.73 -4.06
N LEU A 265 1.82 16.74 -4.56
CA LEU A 265 3.28 16.76 -4.71
C LEU A 265 3.98 17.22 -3.41
N LYS A 266 4.82 18.27 -3.48
CA LYS A 266 5.60 18.81 -2.35
C LYS A 266 4.75 19.30 -1.17
N GLN A 267 3.47 19.59 -1.37
CA GLN A 267 2.57 19.97 -0.28
C GLN A 267 2.33 18.80 0.70
N LEU A 268 2.62 17.57 0.28
CA LEU A 268 2.52 16.36 1.10
C LEU A 268 3.81 16.06 1.89
N GLY A 269 4.77 16.99 2.00
CA GLY A 269 6.03 16.74 2.71
C GLY A 269 5.87 16.34 4.19
N GLY A 270 4.80 16.81 4.84
CA GLY A 270 4.52 16.53 6.26
C GLY A 270 5.44 17.28 7.23
N VAL A 271 6.13 18.31 6.74
CA VAL A 271 6.97 19.21 7.53
C VAL A 271 6.81 20.63 6.99
N VAL A 272 6.54 21.59 7.88
CA VAL A 272 6.50 23.03 7.59
C VAL A 272 7.31 23.74 8.66
N ASP A 273 8.27 24.58 8.27
CA ASP A 273 9.16 25.32 9.17
C ASP A 273 9.85 24.43 10.23
N GLY A 274 10.28 23.24 9.82
CA GLY A 274 10.95 22.25 10.69
C GLY A 274 10.01 21.51 11.66
N LYS A 275 8.71 21.79 11.65
CA LYS A 275 7.71 21.11 12.49
C LYS A 275 6.94 20.07 11.68
N LYS A 276 6.71 18.89 12.27
CA LYS A 276 5.86 17.86 11.65
C LYS A 276 4.43 18.39 11.52
N THR A 277 3.82 18.16 10.37
CA THR A 277 2.44 18.53 10.06
C THR A 277 1.67 17.32 9.51
N PRO A 278 0.32 17.36 9.53
CA PRO A 278 -0.49 16.34 8.88
C PRO A 278 -0.12 16.13 7.42
N ILE A 279 -0.18 14.88 6.97
CA ILE A 279 0.00 14.49 5.57
C ILE A 279 -1.38 14.12 5.04
N LEU A 280 -2.06 15.10 4.47
CA LEU A 280 -3.44 15.01 4.01
C LEU A 280 -3.48 14.37 2.61
N LEU A 281 -3.41 13.04 2.58
CA LEU A 281 -3.44 12.26 1.34
C LEU A 281 -4.85 12.24 0.73
N GLY A 282 -4.90 11.99 -0.57
CA GLY A 282 -6.14 11.61 -1.23
C GLY A 282 -6.04 10.28 -1.94
N HIS A 283 -7.21 9.68 -2.12
CA HIS A 283 -7.40 8.35 -2.67
C HIS A 283 -8.54 8.38 -3.67
N PHE A 284 -8.52 7.46 -4.62
CA PHE A 284 -9.68 7.17 -5.47
C PHE A 284 -9.98 5.68 -5.42
N PHE A 285 -11.27 5.34 -5.43
CA PHE A 285 -11.77 3.98 -5.41
C PHE A 285 -12.80 3.81 -6.52
N ILE A 286 -12.65 2.78 -7.34
CA ILE A 286 -13.57 2.44 -8.42
C ILE A 286 -13.98 0.99 -8.26
N ALA A 287 -15.27 0.73 -8.38
CA ALA A 287 -15.83 -0.61 -8.50
C ALA A 287 -16.61 -0.70 -9.82
N ILE A 288 -16.48 -1.80 -10.54
CA ILE A 288 -17.18 -2.07 -11.80
C ILE A 288 -17.87 -3.43 -11.67
N ASP A 289 -19.20 -3.45 -11.77
CA ASP A 289 -19.98 -4.66 -11.63
C ASP A 289 -19.97 -5.45 -12.94
N VAL A 290 -19.35 -6.63 -12.93
CA VAL A 290 -19.19 -7.46 -14.14
C VAL A 290 -20.52 -7.98 -14.66
N ALA A 291 -21.54 -8.11 -13.79
CA ALA A 291 -22.87 -8.58 -14.17
C ALA A 291 -23.59 -7.62 -15.13
N HIS A 292 -23.15 -6.37 -15.23
CA HIS A 292 -23.66 -5.40 -16.19
C HIS A 292 -23.14 -5.65 -17.63
N PHE A 293 -22.14 -6.52 -17.80
CA PHE A 293 -21.53 -6.80 -19.11
C PHE A 293 -21.84 -8.21 -19.60
N ALA A 294 -21.80 -9.21 -18.72
CA ALA A 294 -22.11 -10.61 -19.04
C ALA A 294 -22.37 -11.42 -17.75
N GLU A 295 -22.82 -12.66 -17.91
CA GLU A 295 -22.96 -13.61 -16.81
C GLU A 295 -21.66 -13.77 -16.02
N VAL A 296 -21.75 -13.66 -14.69
CA VAL A 296 -20.60 -13.55 -13.77
C VAL A 296 -19.63 -14.72 -13.96
N ASP A 297 -20.13 -15.95 -14.01
CA ASP A 297 -19.29 -17.14 -14.14
C ASP A 297 -18.59 -17.21 -15.49
N VAL A 298 -19.22 -16.71 -16.56
CA VAL A 298 -18.60 -16.61 -17.90
C VAL A 298 -17.45 -15.61 -17.87
N VAL A 299 -17.65 -14.45 -17.24
CA VAL A 299 -16.58 -13.45 -17.07
C VAL A 299 -15.43 -14.04 -16.25
N LYS A 300 -15.70 -14.62 -15.08
CA LYS A 300 -14.66 -15.19 -14.20
C LYS A 300 -13.86 -16.28 -14.90
N LYS A 301 -14.54 -17.16 -15.64
CA LYS A 301 -13.89 -18.20 -16.44
C LYS A 301 -12.99 -17.58 -17.52
N GLN A 302 -13.49 -16.59 -18.26
CA GLN A 302 -12.72 -15.90 -19.29
C GLN A 302 -11.48 -15.22 -18.70
N MET A 303 -11.60 -14.56 -17.54
CA MET A 303 -10.47 -13.95 -16.85
C MET A 303 -9.44 -15.01 -16.43
N GLY A 304 -9.89 -16.11 -15.83
CA GLY A 304 -8.99 -17.22 -15.48
C GLY A 304 -8.31 -17.87 -16.68
N ASP A 305 -9.01 -18.05 -17.80
CA ASP A 305 -8.45 -18.59 -19.04
C ASP A 305 -7.32 -17.69 -19.59
N ILE A 306 -7.48 -16.37 -19.53
CA ILE A 306 -6.42 -15.40 -19.88
C ILE A 306 -5.19 -15.61 -18.98
N LEU A 307 -5.38 -15.70 -17.67
CA LEU A 307 -4.28 -15.86 -16.71
C LEU A 307 -3.56 -17.20 -16.89
N ARG A 308 -4.30 -18.29 -17.10
CA ARG A 308 -3.73 -19.61 -17.42
C ARG A 308 -2.92 -19.55 -18.71
N ALA A 309 -3.47 -18.96 -19.78
CA ALA A 309 -2.77 -18.83 -21.04
C ALA A 309 -1.42 -18.09 -20.89
N LEU A 310 -1.39 -16.98 -20.15
CA LEU A 310 -0.15 -16.26 -19.83
C LEU A 310 0.88 -17.16 -19.13
N ARG A 311 0.46 -17.93 -18.12
CA ARG A 311 1.36 -18.82 -17.37
C ARG A 311 1.86 -20.02 -18.17
N THR A 312 1.13 -20.43 -19.22
CA THR A 312 1.53 -21.51 -20.14
C THR A 312 2.46 -21.07 -21.28
N SER A 313 2.76 -19.78 -21.41
CA SER A 313 3.71 -19.29 -22.41
C SER A 313 5.10 -19.93 -22.28
N GLN A 314 5.86 -19.96 -23.37
CA GLN A 314 7.23 -20.46 -23.36
C GLN A 314 8.07 -19.66 -22.35
N LYS A 315 8.70 -20.39 -21.43
CA LYS A 315 9.54 -19.80 -20.38
C LYS A 315 10.88 -19.39 -20.95
N ALA A 316 11.42 -18.27 -20.47
CA ALA A 316 12.79 -17.87 -20.75
C ALA A 316 13.79 -18.88 -20.17
N THR A 317 14.98 -18.98 -20.77
CA THR A 317 16.06 -19.85 -20.26
C THR A 317 16.37 -19.54 -18.79
N GLY A 318 16.32 -20.55 -17.94
CA GLY A 318 16.55 -20.43 -16.49
C GLY A 318 15.32 -20.04 -15.66
N ALA A 319 14.19 -19.68 -16.28
CA ALA A 319 12.95 -19.43 -15.55
C ALA A 319 12.16 -20.73 -15.32
N GLU A 320 11.83 -21.02 -14.07
CA GLU A 320 11.08 -22.25 -13.70
C GLU A 320 9.58 -22.15 -14.03
N ARG A 321 8.99 -20.98 -13.79
CA ARG A 321 7.56 -20.70 -14.01
C ARG A 321 7.29 -19.21 -14.25
N ILE A 322 6.14 -18.93 -14.86
CA ILE A 322 5.55 -17.59 -14.99
C ILE A 322 4.46 -17.46 -13.92
N TYR A 323 4.43 -16.33 -13.23
CA TYR A 323 3.38 -15.99 -12.28
C TYR A 323 2.41 -14.97 -12.89
N THR A 324 1.17 -14.99 -12.43
CA THR A 324 0.25 -13.86 -12.61
C THR A 324 0.10 -13.08 -11.30
N HIS A 325 -0.18 -11.78 -11.40
CA HIS A 325 -0.30 -10.91 -10.23
C HIS A 325 -1.37 -11.41 -9.25
N GLY A 326 -1.05 -11.44 -7.96
CA GLY A 326 -1.89 -12.02 -6.89
C GLY A 326 -1.51 -13.45 -6.53
N GLU A 327 -0.83 -14.19 -7.40
CA GLU A 327 -0.48 -15.59 -7.17
C GLU A 327 0.60 -15.76 -6.10
N LYS A 328 1.62 -14.91 -6.09
CA LYS A 328 2.68 -14.96 -5.06
C LYS A 328 2.13 -14.62 -3.68
N GLU A 329 1.26 -13.62 -3.63
CA GLU A 329 0.59 -13.17 -2.41
C GLU A 329 -0.36 -14.26 -1.87
N TYR A 330 -1.06 -14.98 -2.76
CA TYR A 330 -1.87 -16.14 -2.39
C TYR A 330 -1.01 -17.28 -1.81
N LEU A 331 0.11 -17.61 -2.46
CA LEU A 331 1.03 -18.64 -1.95
C LEU A 331 1.63 -18.26 -0.59
N HIS A 332 2.00 -17.01 -0.39
CA HIS A 332 2.43 -16.51 0.92
C HIS A 332 1.32 -16.56 1.96
N SER A 333 0.07 -16.32 1.57
CA SER A 333 -1.08 -16.44 2.48
C SER A 333 -1.22 -17.88 3.00
N LEU A 334 -1.16 -18.87 2.10
CA LEU A 334 -1.21 -20.29 2.48
C LEU A 334 -0.02 -20.73 3.34
N GLU A 335 1.15 -20.15 3.09
CA GLU A 335 2.35 -20.39 3.90
C GLU A 335 2.19 -19.81 5.31
N ARG A 336 1.85 -18.52 5.41
CA ARG A 336 1.77 -17.76 6.67
C ARG A 336 0.60 -18.18 7.55
N GLU A 337 -0.45 -18.76 6.98
CA GLU A 337 -1.49 -19.47 7.75
C GLU A 337 -0.91 -20.63 8.57
N LYS A 338 0.13 -21.30 8.06
CA LYS A 338 0.76 -22.46 8.72
C LYS A 338 1.94 -22.07 9.59
N THR A 339 2.77 -21.15 9.11
CA THR A 339 4.05 -20.81 9.74
C THR A 339 3.97 -19.56 10.62
N GLY A 340 2.95 -18.72 10.46
CA GLY A 340 2.91 -17.38 11.04
C GLY A 340 3.73 -16.36 10.25
N VAL A 341 3.78 -15.14 10.76
CA VAL A 341 4.49 -14.00 10.16
C VAL A 341 5.93 -13.97 10.68
N PRO A 342 6.95 -13.94 9.81
CA PRO A 342 8.33 -13.78 10.24
C PRO A 342 8.59 -12.34 10.69
N LEU A 343 8.90 -12.16 11.96
CA LEU A 343 9.18 -10.87 12.59
C LEU A 343 10.69 -10.68 12.79
N PRO A 344 11.31 -9.65 12.18
CA PRO A 344 12.69 -9.31 12.44
C PRO A 344 12.83 -8.65 13.83
N PRO A 345 14.03 -8.67 14.45
CA PRO A 345 14.24 -8.18 15.82
C PRO A 345 13.79 -6.73 16.06
N VAL A 346 13.93 -5.87 15.04
CA VAL A 346 13.47 -4.47 15.13
C VAL A 346 11.96 -4.37 15.30
N VAL A 347 11.17 -5.23 14.65
CA VAL A 347 9.71 -5.25 14.79
C VAL A 347 9.33 -5.79 16.17
N CYS A 348 9.99 -6.86 16.63
CA CYS A 348 9.80 -7.40 17.99
C CYS A 348 10.03 -6.32 19.06
N SER A 349 11.13 -5.57 18.96
CA SER A 349 11.43 -4.46 19.89
C SER A 349 10.36 -3.35 19.84
N GLN A 350 9.84 -3.02 18.66
CA GLN A 350 8.77 -2.04 18.52
C GLN A 350 7.45 -2.54 19.14
N MET A 351 7.14 -3.84 18.99
CA MET A 351 5.97 -4.46 19.62
C MET A 351 6.07 -4.45 21.14
N SER A 352 7.19 -4.89 21.72
CA SER A 352 7.41 -4.82 23.18
C SER A 352 7.30 -3.39 23.69
N HIS A 353 7.88 -2.41 22.98
CA HIS A 353 7.77 -1.00 23.38
C HIS A 353 6.32 -0.50 23.40
N MET A 354 5.51 -0.78 22.36
CA MET A 354 4.11 -0.37 22.35
C MET A 354 3.28 -1.07 23.41
N ARG A 355 3.55 -2.37 23.66
CA ARG A 355 2.92 -3.12 24.75
C ARG A 355 3.20 -2.45 26.10
N ASP A 356 4.48 -2.20 26.40
CA ASP A 356 4.91 -1.69 27.70
C ASP A 356 4.43 -0.24 27.92
N GLU A 357 4.44 0.62 26.90
CA GLU A 357 3.92 1.99 27.02
C GLU A 357 2.41 2.05 27.24
N LEU A 358 1.67 1.08 26.70
CA LEU A 358 0.21 1.02 26.79
C LEU A 358 -0.30 0.08 27.90
N ASP A 359 0.60 -0.55 28.67
CA ASP A 359 0.28 -1.54 29.71
C ASP A 359 -0.63 -2.67 29.20
N LEU A 360 -0.31 -3.21 28.01
CA LEU A 360 -1.10 -4.27 27.39
C LEU A 360 -0.67 -5.66 27.89
N ASP A 361 -1.65 -6.51 28.20
CA ASP A 361 -1.44 -7.89 28.66
C ASP A 361 -1.10 -8.85 27.49
N PHE A 362 0.13 -8.74 26.98
CA PHE A 362 0.68 -9.61 25.93
C PHE A 362 2.07 -10.12 26.30
N GLU A 363 2.24 -11.44 26.29
CA GLU A 363 3.56 -12.07 26.41
C GLU A 363 4.07 -12.50 25.04
N PHE A 364 5.32 -12.15 24.72
CA PHE A 364 5.98 -12.54 23.47
C PHE A 364 7.08 -13.57 23.73
N GLU A 365 7.28 -14.48 22.77
CA GLU A 365 8.30 -15.54 22.89
C GLU A 365 9.72 -14.98 23.04
N TRP A 366 9.98 -13.77 22.51
CA TRP A 366 11.28 -13.12 22.63
C TRP A 366 11.52 -12.44 23.97
N ASP A 367 10.50 -12.27 24.83
CA ASP A 367 10.70 -11.74 26.19
C ASP A 367 11.47 -12.73 27.08
N PHE A 368 11.45 -14.02 26.71
CA PHE A 368 12.13 -15.11 27.42
C PHE A 368 13.43 -15.55 26.73
N ALA A 369 13.80 -14.90 25.63
CA ALA A 369 15.03 -15.20 24.92
C ALA A 369 16.22 -14.45 25.56
N THR A 370 17.03 -15.17 26.34
CA THR A 370 18.30 -14.68 26.93
C THR A 370 19.33 -14.27 25.90
#